data_AF-A0A6J4Q782-F1
#
_entry.id   AF-A0A6J4Q782-F1
#
_cell.length_a   1.000
_cell.length_b   1.000
_cell.length_c   1.000
_cell.angle_alpha   90.00
_cell.angle_beta   90.00
_cell.angle_gamma   90.00
#
_symmetry.space_group_name_H-M   'P 1'
#
loop_
_entity.id
_entity.type
_entity.pdbx_description
1 polymer ?
#
loop_
_entity_poly.entity_id
_entity_poly.type
_entity_poly.pdbx_seq_one_letter_code
_entity_poly.pdbx_strand_id
1 'polypeptide(L)'
;MREDMQYISGVLNELEAIVQDASGVPMRKGRAVVDRSDLLVMLDELRASLPRELAEAEALRRECGVMVAEAEEEGRRIVEEAHHRANALVPETELCRRSERRAGEIIDGAERYAEEVSSGSEVYRDR
;
A
#
# COMPACT_ATOMS: atom_id res chain seq x y z
N MET A 1 17.12 -18.13 -8.12
CA MET A 1 16.60 -16.85 -8.67
C MET A 1 17.69 -15.89 -9.14
N ARG A 2 18.56 -15.32 -8.28
CA ARG A 2 19.59 -14.36 -8.78
C ARG A 2 20.67 -15.07 -9.62
N GLU A 3 21.07 -16.27 -9.23
CA GLU A 3 22.02 -17.11 -9.98
C GLU A 3 21.41 -17.65 -11.28
N ASP A 4 20.18 -18.18 -11.25
CA ASP A 4 19.46 -18.69 -12.43
C ASP A 4 19.21 -17.58 -13.47
N MET A 5 18.87 -16.37 -13.04
CA MET A 5 18.70 -15.21 -13.93
C MET A 5 20.03 -14.74 -14.54
N GLN A 6 21.13 -14.82 -13.78
CA GLN A 6 22.47 -14.56 -14.29
C GLN A 6 22.88 -15.60 -15.33
N TYR A 7 22.52 -16.86 -15.10
CA TYR A 7 22.75 -17.95 -16.05
C TYR A 7 22.04 -17.72 -17.37
N ILE A 8 20.72 -17.45 -17.33
CA ILE A 8 19.90 -17.15 -18.51
C ILE A 8 20.45 -15.93 -19.27
N SER A 9 20.84 -14.87 -18.55
CA SER A 9 21.46 -13.69 -19.15
C SER A 9 22.79 -14.04 -19.85
N GLY A 10 23.59 -14.91 -19.24
CA GLY A 10 24.81 -15.44 -19.85
C GLY A 10 24.55 -16.13 -21.19
N VAL A 11 23.58 -17.05 -21.23
CA VAL A 11 23.21 -17.77 -22.46
C VAL A 11 22.67 -16.81 -23.53
N LEU A 12 21.90 -15.79 -23.15
CA LEU A 12 21.43 -14.76 -24.09
C LEU A 12 22.57 -13.90 -24.64
N ASN A 13 23.53 -13.52 -23.80
CA ASN A 13 24.70 -12.75 -24.23
C ASN A 13 25.59 -13.56 -25.19
N GLU A 14 25.74 -14.86 -24.94
CA GLU A 14 26.49 -15.76 -25.82
C GLU A 14 25.78 -15.95 -27.17
N LEU A 15 24.45 -16.11 -27.15
CA LEU A 15 23.63 -16.14 -28.35
C LEU A 15 23.76 -14.84 -29.16
N GLU A 16 23.76 -13.69 -28.48
CA GLU A 16 23.96 -12.38 -29.11
C GLU A 16 25.35 -12.29 -29.77
N ALA A 17 26.41 -12.69 -29.05
CA ALA A 17 27.77 -12.69 -29.58
C ALA A 17 27.89 -13.55 -30.85
N ILE A 18 27.29 -14.76 -30.85
CA ILE A 18 27.29 -15.65 -32.01
C ILE A 18 26.61 -15.00 -33.21
N VAL A 19 25.49 -14.30 -33.00
CA VAL A 19 24.77 -13.62 -34.08
C VAL A 19 25.54 -12.41 -34.59
N GLN A 20 26.24 -11.68 -33.71
CA GLN A 20 27.08 -10.53 -34.08
C GLN A 20 28.33 -10.95 -34.88
N ASP A 21 28.96 -12.06 -34.49
CA ASP A 21 30.19 -12.57 -35.13
C ASP A 21 29.91 -13.46 -36.36
N ALA A 22 28.64 -13.78 -36.63
CA ALA A 22 28.23 -14.65 -37.72
C ALA A 22 28.66 -14.10 -39.09
N SER A 23 29.24 -14.98 -39.92
CA SER A 23 29.72 -14.61 -41.25
C SER A 23 28.58 -14.26 -42.19
N GLY A 24 28.58 -13.06 -42.76
CA GLY A 24 27.54 -12.60 -43.69
C GLY A 24 27.46 -13.42 -44.99
N VAL A 25 26.27 -13.53 -45.57
CA VAL A 25 26.05 -14.21 -46.85
C VAL A 25 26.18 -13.23 -48.03
N PRO A 26 27.05 -13.47 -49.03
CA PRO A 26 27.22 -12.59 -50.18
C PRO A 26 25.90 -12.33 -50.92
N MET A 27 25.69 -11.08 -51.36
CA MET A 27 24.49 -10.60 -52.07
C MET A 27 23.16 -10.71 -51.29
N ARG A 28 23.16 -11.12 -50.02
CA ARG A 28 21.96 -11.19 -49.16
C ARG A 28 22.15 -10.37 -47.88
N LYS A 29 21.61 -9.15 -47.86
CA LYS A 29 21.64 -8.29 -46.67
C LYS A 29 20.88 -8.93 -45.50
N GLY A 30 21.43 -8.81 -44.29
CA GLY A 30 20.82 -9.32 -43.06
C GLY A 30 20.78 -10.84 -42.94
N ARG A 31 21.59 -11.56 -43.72
CA ARG A 31 21.74 -13.02 -43.61
C ARG A 31 23.15 -13.35 -43.15
N ALA A 32 23.26 -14.27 -42.21
CA ALA A 32 24.52 -14.77 -41.71
C ALA A 32 24.53 -16.29 -41.64
N VAL A 33 25.72 -16.88 -41.72
CA VAL A 33 25.98 -18.30 -41.54
C VAL A 33 26.38 -18.50 -40.09
N VAL A 34 25.71 -19.43 -39.43
CA VAL A 34 25.87 -19.76 -38.02
C VAL A 34 25.91 -21.27 -37.86
N ASP A 35 26.58 -21.75 -36.80
CA ASP A 35 26.48 -23.16 -36.44
C ASP A 35 25.07 -23.44 -35.93
N ARG A 36 24.34 -24.26 -36.69
CA ARG A 36 22.96 -24.61 -36.38
C ARG A 36 22.85 -25.43 -35.10
N SER A 37 23.83 -26.28 -34.82
CA SER A 37 23.81 -27.20 -33.68
C SER A 37 23.95 -26.42 -32.38
N ASP A 38 24.94 -25.53 -32.31
CA ASP A 38 25.20 -24.71 -31.12
C ASP A 38 24.01 -23.81 -30.79
N LEU A 39 23.44 -23.15 -31.80
CA LEU A 39 22.25 -22.32 -31.64
C LEU A 39 21.03 -23.10 -31.12
N LEU A 40 20.83 -24.33 -31.61
CA LEU A 40 19.71 -25.15 -31.16
C LEU A 40 19.88 -25.58 -29.70
N VAL A 41 21.10 -25.91 -29.27
CA VAL A 41 21.40 -26.25 -27.87
C VAL A 41 21.09 -25.08 -26.94
N MET A 42 21.59 -23.88 -27.26
CA MET A 42 21.31 -22.67 -26.46
C MET A 42 19.81 -22.33 -26.42
N LEU A 43 19.11 -22.46 -27.55
CA LEU A 43 17.67 -22.22 -27.59
C LEU A 43 16.88 -23.22 -26.76
N ASP A 44 17.29 -24.49 -26.74
CA ASP A 44 16.61 -25.52 -25.95
C ASP A 44 16.86 -25.33 -24.44
N GLU A 45 18.05 -24.89 -24.07
CA GLU A 45 18.37 -24.49 -22.70
C GLU A 45 17.54 -23.29 -22.22
N LEU A 46 17.42 -22.26 -23.05
CA LEU A 46 16.56 -21.11 -22.76
C LEU A 46 15.08 -21.53 -22.66
N ARG A 47 14.61 -22.43 -23.53
CA ARG A 47 13.24 -22.97 -23.45
C ARG A 47 12.99 -23.78 -22.18
N ALA A 48 14.00 -24.47 -21.67
CA ALA A 48 13.87 -25.28 -20.46
C ALA A 48 13.88 -24.41 -19.18
N SER A 49 14.68 -23.35 -19.16
CA SER A 49 14.88 -22.48 -17.98
C SER A 49 13.91 -21.30 -17.94
N LEU A 50 13.85 -20.44 -18.96
CA LEU A 50 13.08 -19.18 -18.93
C LEU A 50 11.63 -19.28 -18.44
N PRO A 51 10.80 -20.27 -18.87
CA PRO A 51 9.40 -20.30 -18.48
C PRO A 51 9.18 -20.45 -16.97
N ARG A 52 10.03 -21.27 -16.32
CA ARG A 52 9.95 -21.49 -14.87
C ARG A 52 10.32 -20.22 -14.12
N GLU A 53 11.43 -19.59 -14.49
CA GLU A 53 11.94 -18.38 -13.85
C GLU A 53 10.96 -17.21 -13.99
N LEU A 54 10.29 -17.09 -15.15
CA LEU A 54 9.22 -16.12 -15.36
C LEU A 54 8.00 -16.42 -14.48
N ALA A 55 7.56 -17.68 -14.42
CA ALA A 55 6.44 -18.09 -13.58
C ALA A 55 6.70 -17.84 -12.08
N GLU A 56 7.92 -18.13 -11.61
CA GLU A 56 8.36 -17.84 -10.24
C GLU A 56 8.33 -16.33 -9.95
N ALA A 57 8.84 -15.50 -10.87
CA ALA A 57 8.81 -14.05 -10.72
C ALA A 57 7.37 -13.49 -10.70
N GLU A 58 6.48 -14.03 -11.53
CA GLU A 58 5.05 -13.67 -11.54
C GLU A 58 4.31 -14.12 -10.27
N ALA A 59 4.67 -15.28 -9.72
CA ALA A 59 4.14 -15.75 -8.44
C ALA A 59 4.57 -14.83 -7.30
N LEU A 60 5.87 -14.53 -7.20
CA LEU A 60 6.41 -13.61 -6.19
C LEU A 60 5.76 -12.23 -6.28
N ARG A 61 5.61 -11.69 -7.50
CA ARG A 61 4.93 -10.40 -7.70
C ARG A 61 3.48 -10.43 -7.19
N ARG A 62 2.76 -11.53 -7.41
CA ARG A 62 1.38 -11.69 -6.91
C ARG A 62 1.35 -11.77 -5.39
N GLU A 63 2.23 -12.56 -4.78
CA GLU A 63 2.35 -12.69 -3.33
C GLU A 63 2.68 -11.35 -2.67
N CYS A 64 3.65 -10.60 -3.21
CA CYS A 64 3.95 -9.25 -2.74
C CYS A 64 2.74 -8.32 -2.87
N GLY A 65 1.97 -8.42 -3.95
CA GLY A 65 0.75 -7.63 -4.13
C GLY A 65 -0.31 -7.92 -3.06
N VAL A 66 -0.51 -9.19 -2.71
CA VAL A 66 -1.42 -9.60 -1.61
C VAL A 66 -0.92 -9.07 -0.27
N MET A 67 0.37 -9.27 0.03
CA MET A 67 0.98 -8.82 1.30
C MET A 67 0.86 -7.30 1.50
N VAL A 68 1.06 -6.52 0.43
CA VAL A 68 0.90 -5.06 0.50
C VAL A 68 -0.55 -4.68 0.76
N ALA A 69 -1.51 -5.32 0.08
CA ALA A 69 -2.94 -5.05 0.30
C ALA A 69 -3.37 -5.39 1.74
N GLU A 70 -2.92 -6.52 2.28
CA GLU A 70 -3.17 -6.92 3.67
C GLU A 70 -2.55 -5.92 4.65
N ALA A 71 -1.32 -5.47 4.41
CA ALA A 71 -0.65 -4.48 5.25
C ALA A 71 -1.37 -3.12 5.23
N GLU A 72 -1.91 -2.69 4.09
CA GLU A 72 -2.70 -1.46 3.97
C GLU A 72 -4.05 -1.56 4.68
N GLU A 73 -4.73 -2.72 4.60
CA GLU A 73 -5.96 -2.98 5.34
C GLU A 73 -5.70 -2.98 6.86
N GLU A 74 -4.67 -3.70 7.31
CA GLU A 74 -4.31 -3.75 8.72
C GLU A 74 -3.89 -2.37 9.25
N GLY A 75 -3.12 -1.61 8.47
CA GLY A 75 -2.74 -0.25 8.80
C GLY A 75 -3.96 0.67 9.00
N ARG A 76 -4.96 0.58 8.11
CA ARG A 76 -6.22 1.32 8.27
C ARG A 76 -6.97 0.90 9.52
N ARG A 77 -7.08 -0.40 9.79
CA ARG A 77 -7.74 -0.94 10.98
C ARG A 77 -7.10 -0.44 12.28
N ILE A 78 -5.77 -0.42 12.34
CA ILE A 78 -5.03 0.09 13.51
C ILE A 78 -5.33 1.57 13.75
N VAL A 79 -5.35 2.38 12.69
CA VAL A 79 -5.65 3.82 12.80
C VAL A 79 -7.09 4.04 13.27
N GLU A 80 -8.06 3.32 12.69
CA GLU A 80 -9.46 3.39 13.10
C GLU A 80 -9.65 2.98 14.57
N GLU A 81 -9.01 1.88 14.99
CA GLU A 81 -9.07 1.42 16.37
C GLU A 81 -8.41 2.43 17.33
N ALA A 82 -7.28 3.02 16.95
CA ALA A 82 -6.62 4.06 17.75
C ALA A 82 -7.53 5.29 17.93
N HIS A 83 -8.21 5.74 16.87
CA HIS A 83 -9.19 6.82 16.96
C HIS A 83 -10.38 6.46 17.85
N HIS A 84 -10.92 5.25 17.71
CA HIS A 84 -12.02 4.78 18.56
C HIS A 84 -11.62 4.76 20.04
N ARG A 85 -10.43 4.22 20.35
CA ARG A 85 -9.89 4.19 21.73
C ARG A 85 -9.65 5.60 22.26
N ALA A 86 -9.08 6.50 21.46
CA ALA A 86 -8.88 7.89 21.87
C ALA A 86 -10.22 8.58 22.20
N ASN A 87 -11.22 8.44 21.33
CA ASN A 87 -12.55 9.02 21.56
C ASN A 87 -13.26 8.43 22.78
N ALA A 88 -13.06 7.15 23.08
CA ALA A 88 -13.60 6.51 24.28
C ALA A 88 -12.93 7.02 25.57
N LEU A 89 -11.63 7.31 25.53
CA LEU A 89 -10.86 7.75 26.70
C LEU A 89 -11.00 9.25 27.01
N VAL A 90 -11.26 10.09 26.01
CA VAL A 90 -11.37 11.56 26.18
C VAL A 90 -12.43 11.98 27.22
N PRO A 91 -13.66 11.44 27.20
CA PRO A 91 -14.68 11.73 28.22
C PRO A 91 -14.26 11.32 29.64
N GLU A 92 -13.39 10.31 29.76
CA GLU A 92 -12.91 9.85 31.06
C GLU A 92 -11.84 10.76 31.68
N THR A 93 -11.38 11.77 30.94
CA THR A 93 -10.39 12.71 31.46
C THR A 93 -11.00 13.66 32.49
N GLU A 94 -10.25 13.96 33.55
CA GLU A 94 -10.68 14.91 34.60
C GLU A 94 -10.97 16.30 34.02
N LEU A 95 -10.26 16.70 32.96
CA LEU A 95 -10.51 17.95 32.26
C LEU A 95 -11.89 17.99 31.61
N CYS A 96 -12.30 16.91 30.94
CA CYS A 96 -13.61 16.82 30.30
C CYS A 96 -14.71 16.85 31.36
N ARG A 97 -14.59 16.01 32.41
CA ARG A 97 -15.52 16.00 33.56
C ARG A 97 -15.64 17.35 34.26
N ARG A 98 -14.52 18.05 34.46
CA ARG A 98 -14.51 19.39 35.08
C ARG A 98 -15.18 20.43 34.19
N SER A 99 -14.95 20.35 32.88
CA SER A 99 -15.58 21.22 31.89
C SER A 99 -17.09 21.02 31.84
N GLU A 100 -17.56 19.76 31.85
CA GLU A 100 -18.98 19.41 31.91
C GLU A 100 -19.64 19.93 33.18
N ARG A 101 -19.01 19.72 34.35
CA ARG A 101 -19.52 20.23 35.63
C ARG A 101 -19.64 21.75 35.60
N ARG A 102 -18.62 22.44 35.09
CA ARG A 102 -18.63 23.90 34.98
C ARG A 102 -19.69 24.41 34.01
N ALA A 103 -19.89 23.72 32.89
CA ALA A 103 -20.96 24.03 31.95
C ALA A 103 -22.34 23.87 32.61
N GLY A 104 -22.55 22.80 33.37
CA GLY A 104 -23.77 22.60 34.17
C GLY A 104 -24.02 23.74 35.16
N GLU A 105 -23.02 24.13 35.95
CA GLU A 105 -23.12 25.26 36.89
C GLU A 105 -23.53 26.58 36.20
N ILE A 106 -23.03 26.81 34.98
CA ILE A 106 -23.36 28.02 34.20
C ILE A 106 -24.81 27.96 33.72
N ILE A 107 -25.28 26.81 33.23
CA ILE A 107 -26.67 26.62 32.79
C ILE A 107 -27.62 26.78 33.97
N ASP A 108 -27.37 26.09 35.08
CA ASP A 108 -28.19 26.19 36.31
C ASP A 108 -28.22 27.63 36.87
N GLY A 109 -27.11 28.36 36.74
CA GLY A 109 -27.04 29.77 37.11
C GLY A 109 -27.88 30.66 36.19
N ALA A 110 -27.83 30.41 34.88
CA ALA A 110 -28.60 31.15 33.89
C ALA A 110 -30.11 30.89 34.02
N GLU A 111 -30.51 29.65 34.29
CA GLU A 111 -31.91 29.29 34.51
C GLU A 111 -32.49 29.97 35.75
N ARG A 112 -31.78 29.91 36.89
CA ARG A 112 -32.20 30.62 38.11
C ARG A 112 -32.32 32.12 37.91
N TYR A 113 -31.36 32.73 37.22
CA TYR A 113 -31.42 34.15 36.90
C TYR A 113 -32.63 34.49 36.03
N ALA A 114 -32.93 33.66 35.03
CA ALA A 114 -34.11 33.85 34.18
C ALA A 114 -35.43 33.72 34.97
N GLU A 115 -35.52 32.80 35.92
CA GLU A 115 -36.66 32.67 36.83
C GLU A 115 -36.81 33.88 37.76
N GLU A 116 -35.72 34.36 38.35
CA GLU A 116 -35.74 35.58 39.19
C GLU A 116 -36.19 36.81 38.40
N VAL A 117 -35.70 36.98 37.18
CA VAL A 117 -36.10 38.10 36.32
C VAL A 117 -37.58 38.01 35.91
N SER A 118 -38.05 36.81 35.61
CA SER A 118 -39.45 36.57 35.21
C SER A 118 -40.41 36.79 36.38
N SER A 119 -40.12 36.20 37.54
CA SER A 119 -40.92 36.37 38.77
C SER A 119 -40.87 37.80 39.31
N GLY A 120 -39.70 38.45 39.28
CA GLY A 120 -39.55 39.86 39.65
C GLY A 120 -40.35 40.80 38.74
N SER A 121 -40.45 40.48 37.45
CA SER A 121 -41.26 41.24 36.50
C SER A 121 -42.77 41.06 36.74
N GLU A 122 -43.21 39.87 37.18
CA GLU A 122 -44.61 39.63 37.56
C GLU A 122 -45.01 40.39 38.83
N VAL A 123 -44.13 40.43 39.84
CA VAL A 123 -44.36 41.15 41.11
C VAL A 123 -44.44 42.68 40.92
N TYR A 124 -43.74 43.23 39.92
CA TYR A 124 -43.85 44.66 39.56
C TYR A 124 -45.08 44.99 38.73
N ARG A 125 -45.73 44.01 38.10
CA ARG A 125 -46.90 44.23 37.24
C ARG A 125 -48.23 44.22 38.00
N ASP A 126 -48.23 43.76 39.25
CA ASP A 126 -49.38 43.66 40.15
C ASP A 126 -49.44 44.77 41.23
N ARG A 127 -48.60 45.82 41.10
CA ARG A 127 -48.69 47.07 41.87
C ARG A 127 -49.05 48.24 40.97
#